data_AF-A0A4Q5T172-F1
#
_entry.id   AF-A0A4Q5T172-F1
#
_cell.length_a   1.000
_cell.length_b   1.000
_cell.length_c   1.000
_cell.angle_alpha   90.00
_cell.angle_beta   90.00
_cell.angle_gamma   90.00
#
_symmetry.space_group_name_H-M   'P 1'
#
loop_
_entity.id
_entity.type
_entity.pdbx_description
1 polymer ?
#
loop_
_entity_poly.entity_id
_entity_poly.type
_entity_poly.pdbx_seq_one_letter_code
_entity_poly.pdbx_strand_id
1 'polypeptide(L)'
;MKKLLFALAFFFQAAVSIGQTQAELNATALKEYREADRQLNAAYKAVLQRYKQDAVFIKNLKAAQLQWIRFRDAEMKMKYPDRPRGYYGSVQPMCWSAYITHLTQQRLQTLKQWIDGVAEGDACAGSVRVRP
;
A
#
# COMPACT_ATOMS: atom_id res chain seq x y z
N MET A 1 -27.40 64.15 8.37
CA MET A 1 -25.91 64.20 8.34
C MET A 1 -25.37 63.45 9.53
N LYS A 2 -24.41 62.54 9.30
CA LYS A 2 -23.40 62.02 10.26
C LYS A 2 -23.94 61.09 11.38
N LYS A 3 -23.46 59.87 11.61
CA LYS A 3 -22.47 58.97 10.99
C LYS A 3 -22.86 57.55 11.43
N LEU A 4 -22.95 56.61 10.50
CA LEU A 4 -22.99 55.18 10.77
C LEU A 4 -21.67 54.78 11.47
N LEU A 5 -21.73 54.20 12.66
CA LEU A 5 -20.58 53.54 13.30
C LEU A 5 -20.79 52.02 13.16
N PHE A 6 -20.36 51.46 12.04
CA PHE A 6 -20.12 50.02 11.92
C PHE A 6 -18.77 49.72 12.56
N ALA A 7 -18.77 49.17 13.77
CA ALA A 7 -17.59 48.57 14.36
C ALA A 7 -17.34 47.22 13.66
N LEU A 8 -16.45 47.21 12.67
CA LEU A 8 -15.99 46.00 12.01
C LEU A 8 -14.99 45.30 12.95
N ALA A 9 -15.46 44.37 13.78
CA ALA A 9 -14.59 43.49 14.56
C ALA A 9 -13.95 42.46 13.60
N PHE A 10 -12.76 42.79 13.09
CA PHE A 10 -11.97 41.89 12.27
C PHE A 10 -11.36 40.81 13.19
N PHE A 11 -12.09 39.71 13.38
CA PHE A 11 -11.55 38.51 14.03
C PHE A 11 -10.44 37.95 13.15
N PHE A 12 -9.18 38.26 13.50
CA PHE A 12 -8.01 37.67 12.86
C PHE A 12 -7.96 36.20 13.25
N GLN A 13 -8.65 35.34 12.50
CA GLN A 13 -8.46 33.89 12.62
C GLN A 13 -7.07 33.58 12.06
N ALA A 14 -6.08 33.60 12.95
CA ALA A 14 -4.80 32.97 12.69
C ALA A 14 -5.08 31.47 12.52
N ALA A 15 -5.22 31.03 11.27
CA ALA A 15 -5.23 29.61 10.96
C ALA A 15 -3.88 29.05 11.43
N VAL A 16 -3.89 28.33 12.55
CA VAL A 16 -2.72 27.59 13.02
C VAL A 16 -2.47 26.50 11.99
N SER A 17 -1.52 26.74 11.08
CA SER A 17 -0.99 25.70 10.21
C SER A 17 -0.14 24.76 11.07
N ILE A 18 -0.69 23.60 11.41
CA ILE A 18 0.11 22.52 12.01
C ILE A 18 1.02 21.99 10.90
N GLY A 19 2.25 22.50 10.84
CA GLY A 19 3.27 22.00 9.91
C GLY A 19 3.73 20.61 10.36
N GLN A 20 3.53 19.59 9.52
CA GLN A 20 4.05 18.25 9.80
C GLN A 20 5.57 18.23 9.59
N THR A 21 6.29 17.60 10.50
CA THR A 21 7.74 17.40 10.33
C THR A 21 8.00 16.27 9.35
N GLN A 22 9.17 16.28 8.68
CA GLN A 22 9.55 15.17 7.80
C GLN A 22 9.64 13.83 8.56
N ALA A 23 9.97 13.86 9.86
CA ALA A 23 9.98 12.67 10.71
C ALA A 23 8.56 12.09 10.89
N GLU A 24 7.55 12.94 11.11
CA GLU A 24 6.14 12.53 11.20
C GLU A 24 5.61 11.99 9.87
N LEU A 25 5.97 12.63 8.75
CA LEU A 25 5.63 12.14 7.41
C LEU A 25 6.25 10.76 7.13
N ASN A 26 7.53 10.59 7.47
CA ASN A 26 8.23 9.30 7.36
C ASN A 26 7.56 8.21 8.22
N ALA A 27 7.16 8.54 9.45
CA ALA A 27 6.50 7.61 10.36
C ALA A 27 5.10 7.21 9.87
N THR A 28 4.33 8.16 9.34
CA THR A 28 3.01 7.92 8.76
C THR A 28 3.11 6.99 7.55
N ALA A 29 4.00 7.27 6.61
CA ALA A 29 4.20 6.42 5.43
C ALA A 29 4.64 5.00 5.81
N LEU A 30 5.49 4.84 6.83
CA LEU A 30 5.88 3.52 7.35
C LEU A 30 4.68 2.77 7.97
N LYS A 31 3.79 3.47 8.67
CA LYS A 31 2.56 2.90 9.23
C LYS A 31 1.62 2.39 8.13
N GLU A 32 1.46 3.17 7.06
CA GLU A 32 0.67 2.79 5.88
C GLU A 32 1.22 1.53 5.20
N TYR A 33 2.53 1.47 4.99
CA TYR A 33 3.19 0.26 4.48
C TYR A 33 2.90 -0.97 5.36
N ARG A 34 3.06 -0.83 6.69
CA ARG A 34 2.80 -1.92 7.63
C ARG A 34 1.34 -2.39 7.59
N GLU A 35 0.39 -1.49 7.35
CA GLU A 35 -1.02 -1.86 7.18
C GLU A 35 -1.23 -2.61 5.86
N ALA A 36 -0.69 -2.11 4.74
CA ALA A 36 -0.77 -2.81 3.47
C ALA A 36 -0.15 -4.22 3.53
N ASP A 37 0.99 -4.38 4.21
CA ASP A 37 1.64 -5.67 4.39
C ASP A 37 0.81 -6.62 5.26
N ARG A 38 0.17 -6.11 6.33
CA ARG A 38 -0.80 -6.92 7.11
C ARG A 38 -1.95 -7.41 6.25
N GLN A 39 -2.54 -6.55 5.43
CA GLN A 39 -3.64 -6.90 4.54
C GLN A 39 -3.21 -7.94 3.50
N LEU A 40 -2.02 -7.78 2.91
CA LEU A 40 -1.44 -8.76 1.99
C LEU A 40 -1.28 -10.13 2.64
N ASN A 41 -0.73 -10.17 3.86
CA ASN A 41 -0.55 -11.43 4.60
C ASN A 41 -1.89 -12.08 4.98
N ALA A 42 -2.89 -11.28 5.35
CA ALA A 42 -4.24 -11.78 5.61
C ALA A 42 -4.88 -12.39 4.37
N ALA A 43 -4.79 -11.71 3.21
CA ALA A 43 -5.28 -12.23 1.94
C ALA A 43 -4.56 -13.53 1.53
N TYR A 44 -3.24 -13.57 1.65
CA TYR A 44 -2.45 -14.78 1.38
C TYR A 44 -2.90 -15.97 2.25
N LYS A 45 -3.12 -15.75 3.56
CA LYS A 45 -3.66 -16.78 4.47
C LYS A 45 -5.08 -17.21 4.07
N ALA A 46 -5.94 -16.28 3.67
CA ALA A 46 -7.29 -16.59 3.21
C ALA A 46 -7.27 -17.48 1.95
N VAL A 47 -6.39 -17.19 0.99
CA VAL A 47 -6.20 -18.05 -0.19
C VAL A 47 -5.70 -19.44 0.23
N LEU A 48 -4.70 -19.55 1.10
CA LEU A 48 -4.24 -20.86 1.60
C LEU A 48 -5.37 -21.68 2.25
N GLN A 49 -6.24 -21.05 3.03
CA GLN A 49 -7.36 -21.74 3.67
C GLN A 49 -8.44 -22.17 2.67
N ARG A 50 -8.80 -21.29 1.72
CA ARG A 50 -9.81 -21.58 0.70
C ARG A 50 -9.40 -22.73 -0.21
N TYR A 51 -8.11 -22.83 -0.53
CA TYR A 51 -7.54 -23.86 -1.41
C TYR A 51 -6.83 -24.99 -0.65
N LYS A 52 -7.10 -25.18 0.64
CA LYS A 52 -6.39 -26.14 1.52
C LYS A 52 -6.33 -27.59 1.01
N GLN A 53 -7.25 -27.99 0.13
CA GLN A 53 -7.31 -29.33 -0.47
C GLN A 53 -6.51 -29.46 -1.78
N ASP A 54 -6.08 -28.35 -2.37
CA ASP A 54 -5.30 -28.33 -3.62
C ASP A 54 -3.81 -28.12 -3.32
N ALA A 55 -3.11 -29.22 -3.04
CA ALA A 55 -1.70 -29.21 -2.68
C ALA A 55 -0.80 -28.67 -3.81
N VAL A 56 -1.16 -28.93 -5.07
CA VAL A 56 -0.40 -28.47 -6.24
C VAL A 56 -0.50 -26.96 -6.38
N PHE A 57 -1.70 -26.41 -6.28
CA PHE A 57 -1.91 -24.96 -6.26
C PHE A 57 -1.17 -24.31 -5.10
N ILE A 58 -1.29 -24.82 -3.88
CA ILE A 58 -0.62 -24.24 -2.70
C ILE A 58 0.90 -24.22 -2.85
N LYS A 59 1.50 -25.29 -3.39
CA LYS A 59 2.94 -25.35 -3.69
C LYS A 59 3.33 -24.21 -4.63
N ASN A 60 2.57 -24.01 -5.71
CA ASN A 60 2.85 -22.98 -6.70
C ASN A 60 2.56 -21.56 -6.18
N LEU A 61 1.52 -21.36 -5.37
CA LEU A 61 1.23 -20.08 -4.72
C LEU A 61 2.36 -19.64 -3.79
N LYS A 62 2.89 -20.56 -2.97
CA LYS A 62 4.05 -20.32 -2.10
C LYS A 62 5.28 -19.90 -2.91
N ALA A 63 5.56 -20.63 -3.99
CA ALA A 63 6.68 -20.31 -4.88
C ALA A 63 6.51 -18.93 -5.53
N ALA A 64 5.33 -18.64 -6.08
CA ALA A 64 5.02 -17.35 -6.68
C ALA A 64 5.12 -16.19 -5.67
N GLN A 65 4.63 -16.37 -4.43
CA GLN A 65 4.73 -15.36 -3.39
C GLN A 65 6.18 -15.08 -2.99
N LEU A 66 7.02 -16.13 -2.87
CA LEU A 66 8.44 -15.96 -2.57
C LEU A 66 9.17 -15.22 -3.69
N GLN A 67 8.87 -15.54 -4.96
CA GLN A 67 9.47 -14.82 -6.09
C GLN A 67 8.99 -13.38 -6.16
N TRP A 68 7.73 -13.09 -5.85
CA TRP A 68 7.24 -11.72 -5.74
C TRP A 68 7.99 -10.93 -4.66
N ILE A 69 8.29 -11.51 -3.50
CA ILE A 69 9.09 -10.85 -2.46
C ILE A 69 10.48 -10.49 -3.01
N ARG A 70 11.14 -11.42 -3.70
CA ARG A 70 12.46 -11.18 -4.33
C ARG A 70 12.39 -10.08 -5.39
N PHE A 71 11.36 -10.10 -6.22
CA PHE A 71 11.09 -9.05 -7.21
C PHE A 71 10.89 -7.70 -6.54
N ARG A 72 10.01 -7.60 -5.54
CA ARG A 72 9.75 -6.36 -4.79
C ARG A 72 11.03 -5.78 -4.21
N ASP A 73 11.85 -6.62 -3.58
CA ASP A 73 13.09 -6.17 -2.95
C ASP A 73 14.12 -5.72 -4.01
N ALA A 74 14.17 -6.39 -5.16
CA ALA A 74 15.01 -5.98 -6.30
C ALA A 74 14.51 -4.66 -6.93
N GLU A 75 13.20 -4.50 -7.10
CA GLU A 75 12.55 -3.29 -7.60
C GLU A 75 12.84 -2.09 -6.69
N MET A 76 12.79 -2.28 -5.36
CA MET A 76 13.15 -1.24 -4.40
C MET A 76 14.62 -0.80 -4.55
N LYS A 77 15.54 -1.77 -4.74
CA LYS A 77 16.97 -1.48 -4.99
C LYS A 77 17.21 -0.81 -6.35
N MET A 78 16.42 -1.14 -7.37
CA MET A 78 16.47 -0.47 -8.66
C MET A 78 15.94 0.97 -8.55
N LYS A 79 14.83 1.18 -7.83
CA LYS A 79 14.20 2.49 -7.63
C LYS A 79 15.07 3.43 -6.81
N TYR A 80 15.68 2.91 -5.75
CA TYR A 80 16.60 3.63 -4.86
C TYR A 80 17.91 2.86 -4.75
N PRO A 81 18.78 2.93 -5.77
CA PRO A 81 20.10 2.32 -5.71
C PRO A 81 20.91 2.84 -4.53
N ASP A 82 21.88 2.03 -4.09
CA ASP A 82 22.81 2.46 -3.06
C ASP A 82 23.59 3.69 -3.56
N ARG A 83 23.55 4.76 -2.76
CA ARG A 83 24.15 6.06 -3.03
C ARG A 83 24.77 6.62 -1.74
N PRO A 84 25.71 7.58 -1.84
CA PRO A 84 26.26 8.24 -0.67
C PRO A 84 25.18 8.82 0.26
N ARG A 85 25.49 8.87 1.56
CA ARG A 85 24.57 9.37 2.58
C ARG A 85 24.05 10.76 2.20
N GLY A 86 22.73 10.93 2.28
CA GLY A 86 22.08 12.21 2.00
C GLY A 86 21.69 12.44 0.54
N TYR A 87 22.06 11.55 -0.40
CA TYR A 87 21.73 11.70 -1.82
C TYR A 87 20.24 11.93 -2.09
N TYR A 88 19.35 11.22 -1.39
CA TYR A 88 17.90 11.33 -1.54
C TYR A 88 17.24 12.26 -0.51
N GLY A 89 18.02 12.90 0.36
CA GLY A 89 17.52 13.77 1.42
C GLY A 89 16.70 13.07 2.50
N SER A 90 16.14 13.87 3.42
CA SER A 90 15.34 13.40 4.56
C SER A 90 13.98 12.81 4.17
N VAL A 91 13.55 13.01 2.92
CA VAL A 91 12.29 12.51 2.35
C VAL A 91 12.36 11.03 1.93
N GLN A 92 13.57 10.47 1.78
CA GLN A 92 13.78 9.10 1.30
C GLN A 92 12.94 8.04 2.03
N PRO A 93 12.83 8.01 3.38
CA PRO A 93 12.06 6.98 4.07
C PRO A 93 10.57 7.02 3.74
N MET A 94 10.00 8.22 3.55
CA MET A 94 8.62 8.40 3.10
C MET A 94 8.44 7.87 1.68
N CYS A 95 9.27 8.30 0.73
CA CYS A 95 9.18 7.86 -0.66
C CYS A 95 9.43 6.34 -0.83
N TRP A 96 10.34 5.78 -0.03
CA TRP A 96 10.57 4.34 0.04
C TRP A 96 9.31 3.61 0.51
N SER A 97 8.75 4.04 1.64
CA SER A 97 7.55 3.44 2.24
C SER A 97 6.33 3.55 1.32
N ALA A 98 6.14 4.70 0.66
CA ALA A 98 5.06 4.89 -0.30
C ALA A 98 5.18 3.94 -1.50
N TYR A 99 6.38 3.76 -2.04
CA TYR A 99 6.58 2.91 -3.21
C TYR A 99 6.43 1.41 -2.87
N ILE A 100 7.00 0.95 -1.75
CA ILE A 100 6.79 -0.44 -1.31
C ILE A 100 5.33 -0.72 -0.94
N THR A 101 4.60 0.29 -0.44
CA THR A 101 3.14 0.21 -0.21
C THR A 101 2.40 -0.04 -1.52
N HIS A 102 2.72 0.72 -2.57
CA HIS A 102 2.11 0.56 -3.89
C HIS A 102 2.30 -0.87 -4.44
N LEU A 103 3.53 -1.39 -4.43
CA LEU A 103 3.83 -2.76 -4.87
C LEU A 103 3.05 -3.81 -4.05
N THR A 104 2.94 -3.58 -2.73
CA THR A 104 2.21 -4.45 -1.80
C THR A 104 0.71 -4.46 -2.10
N GLN A 105 0.12 -3.30 -2.38
CA GLN A 105 -1.29 -3.18 -2.75
C GLN A 105 -1.61 -3.83 -4.11
N GLN A 106 -0.72 -3.72 -5.10
CA GLN A 106 -0.85 -4.42 -6.38
C GLN A 106 -0.87 -5.94 -6.19
N ARG A 107 0.02 -6.47 -5.34
CA ARG A 107 0.03 -7.90 -5.03
C ARG A 107 -1.21 -8.33 -4.27
N LEU A 108 -1.67 -7.52 -3.31
CA LEU A 108 -2.92 -7.75 -2.60
C LEU A 108 -4.08 -7.87 -3.60
N GLN A 109 -4.18 -6.97 -4.57
CA GLN A 109 -5.25 -7.02 -5.58
C GLN A 109 -5.14 -8.25 -6.48
N THR A 110 -3.92 -8.70 -6.78
CA THR A 110 -3.71 -9.97 -7.50
C THR A 110 -4.24 -11.14 -6.68
N LEU A 111 -3.91 -11.24 -5.39
CA LEU A 111 -4.36 -12.34 -4.53
C LEU A 111 -5.87 -12.34 -4.29
N LYS A 112 -6.51 -11.17 -4.27
CA LYS A 112 -7.96 -11.05 -4.11
C LYS A 112 -8.76 -11.79 -5.18
N GLN A 113 -8.22 -11.96 -6.39
CA GLN A 113 -8.89 -12.75 -7.44
C GLN A 113 -9.21 -14.18 -6.97
N TRP A 114 -8.31 -14.82 -6.22
CA TRP A 114 -8.54 -16.18 -5.68
C TRP A 114 -9.53 -16.20 -4.51
N ILE A 115 -9.75 -15.07 -3.86
CA ILE A 115 -10.71 -14.91 -2.76
C ILE A 115 -12.10 -14.66 -3.36
N ASP A 116 -12.18 -13.66 -4.24
CA ASP A 116 -13.41 -13.14 -4.80
C ASP A 116 -14.03 -14.13 -5.79
N GLY A 117 -13.20 -14.80 -6.60
CA GLY A 117 -13.59 -15.74 -7.65
C GLY A 117 -13.95 -15.07 -8.98
N VAL A 118 -14.27 -15.88 -9.99
CA VAL A 118 -14.65 -15.42 -11.36
C VAL A 118 -16.10 -15.76 -11.71
N ALA A 119 -16.68 -15.06 -12.70
CA ALA A 119 -17.97 -15.49 -13.26
C ALA A 119 -17.82 -16.82 -14.03
N GLU A 120 -18.91 -17.58 -14.11
CA GLU A 120 -18.96 -18.75 -14.98
C GLU A 120 -18.74 -18.35 -16.46
N GLY A 121 -18.06 -19.20 -17.23
CA GLY A 121 -17.80 -18.98 -18.65
C GLY A 121 -16.43 -18.38 -18.99
N ASP A 122 -15.64 -17.95 -18.00
CA ASP A 122 -14.24 -17.55 -18.23
C ASP A 122 -13.32 -18.77 -18.32
N ALA A 123 -13.11 -19.24 -19.55
CA ALA A 123 -12.23 -20.38 -19.85
C ALA A 123 -10.75 -20.13 -19.48
N CYS A 124 -10.35 -18.86 -19.28
CA CYS A 124 -8.99 -18.46 -18.96
C CYS A 124 -8.78 -18.19 -17.46
N ALA A 125 -9.78 -18.47 -16.60
CA ALA A 125 -9.71 -18.23 -15.16
C ALA A 125 -8.67 -19.10 -14.41
N GLY A 126 -8.19 -20.18 -15.06
CA GLY A 126 -7.16 -21.05 -14.51
C GLY A 126 -7.55 -21.65 -13.16
N SER A 127 -6.71 -21.42 -12.13
CA SER A 127 -6.94 -21.95 -10.78
C SER A 127 -7.97 -21.17 -9.94
N VAL A 128 -8.49 -20.05 -10.44
CA VAL A 128 -9.47 -19.25 -9.70
C VAL A 128 -10.83 -19.95 -9.72
N ARG A 129 -11.43 -20.15 -8.54
CA ARG A 129 -12.77 -20.75 -8.41
C ARG A 129 -13.86 -19.81 -8.94
N VAL A 130 -14.90 -20.38 -9.52
CA VAL A 130 -16.14 -19.65 -9.85
C VAL A 130 -16.73 -19.07 -8.56
N ARG A 131 -17.24 -17.83 -8.64
CA ARG A 131 -17.93 -17.17 -7.53
C ARG A 131 -19.15 -18.01 -7.14
N PRO A 132 -19.45 -18.15 -5.84
CA PRO A 132 -20.70 -18.77 -5.41
C PRO A 132 -21.91 -18.06 -6.02
#